data_AF-A0A662UUH2-F1
#
_entry.id   AF-A0A662UUH2-F1
#
_cell.length_a   1.000
_cell.length_b   1.000
_cell.length_c   1.000
_cell.angle_alpha   90.00
_cell.angle_beta   90.00
_cell.angle_gamma   90.00
#
_symmetry.space_group_name_H-M   'P 1'
#
loop_
_entity.id
_entity.type
_entity.pdbx_description
1 polymer ?
#
loop_
_entity_poly.entity_id
_entity_poly.type
_entity_poly.pdbx_seq_one_letter_code
_entity_poly.pdbx_strand_id
1 'polypeptide(L)'
;MLREVVGCARVLFVAVGGGGDVVTAAMLALAARREGLESFTASIVWERFSVDPVPGPIPLEELRGAERVGEFSAAVNGDTVAVRRGRRIAIQAANVARALNEKVYVVDAYRGARGIAQGLRELVELLGVDAVVGVDVGGDVVALGYEEELWSPLADSMGLAAVATTPAEGIEKVLAIHSPGADGELPPEYVLRRVASIAAIGGLRGARGITLQDIGVLERILRYAHSEASRVQLEVFRGGFGEALIRGG
;
A
#
# COMPACT_ATOMS: atom_id res chain seq x y z
N MET A 1 17.69 -3.33 8.62
CA MET A 1 17.64 -2.25 7.62
C MET A 1 16.35 -1.44 7.75
N LEU A 2 15.17 -2.08 7.73
CA LEU A 2 13.90 -1.37 7.97
C LEU A 2 13.88 -0.68 9.33
N ARG A 3 14.49 -1.29 10.36
CA ARG A 3 14.67 -0.63 11.66
C ARG A 3 15.43 0.69 11.58
N GLU A 4 16.46 0.74 10.75
CA GLU A 4 17.33 1.91 10.58
C GLU A 4 16.64 2.99 9.73
N VAL A 5 15.94 2.58 8.67
CA VAL A 5 15.21 3.48 7.77
C VAL A 5 14.01 4.13 8.46
N VAL A 6 13.28 3.36 9.27
CA VAL A 6 12.08 3.85 9.96
C VAL A 6 12.42 4.49 11.32
N GLY A 7 13.42 3.97 12.03
CA GLY A 7 13.87 4.53 13.32
C GLY A 7 12.99 4.21 14.53
N CYS A 8 11.93 3.42 14.34
CA CYS A 8 10.86 3.20 15.33
C CYS A 8 10.60 1.71 15.61
N ALA A 9 9.86 1.39 16.67
CA ALA A 9 9.66 0.02 17.14
C ALA A 9 8.33 -0.61 16.68
N ARG A 10 7.29 0.20 16.48
CA ARG A 10 5.91 -0.24 16.20
C ARG A 10 5.39 0.48 14.95
N VAL A 11 5.31 -0.21 13.83
CA VAL A 11 5.17 0.43 12.52
C VAL A 11 3.90 0.01 11.80
N LEU A 12 3.13 0.97 11.31
CA LEU A 12 2.01 0.74 10.41
C LEU A 12 2.45 0.91 8.95
N PHE A 13 2.42 -0.17 8.17
CA PHE A 13 2.62 -0.12 6.72
C PHE A 13 1.27 0.04 6.03
N VAL A 14 1.02 1.19 5.42
CA VAL A 14 -0.24 1.50 4.73
C VAL A 14 -0.04 1.54 3.23
N ALA A 15 -0.77 0.73 2.49
CA ALA A 15 -0.88 0.86 1.04
C ALA A 15 -1.59 2.17 0.67
N VAL A 16 -0.89 3.05 -0.06
CA VAL A 16 -1.39 4.39 -0.43
C VAL A 16 -1.95 4.46 -1.84
N GLY A 17 -1.59 3.53 -2.72
CA GLY A 17 -2.15 3.45 -4.06
C GLY A 17 -3.36 2.54 -4.19
N GLY A 18 -3.69 2.23 -5.45
CA GLY A 18 -4.76 1.31 -5.80
C GLY A 18 -4.51 -0.11 -5.26
N GLY A 19 -5.59 -0.88 -5.07
CA GLY A 19 -5.65 -2.08 -4.20
C GLY A 19 -4.57 -3.17 -4.32
N GLY A 20 -3.67 -3.14 -5.30
CA GLY A 20 -2.53 -4.07 -5.36
C GLY A 20 -1.43 -3.79 -4.32
N ASP A 21 -1.28 -2.56 -3.85
CA ASP A 21 -0.15 -2.14 -3.01
C ASP A 21 -0.11 -2.80 -1.65
N VAL A 22 -1.27 -3.23 -1.14
CA VAL A 22 -1.40 -3.94 0.13
C VAL A 22 -0.61 -5.24 0.14
N VAL A 23 -0.35 -5.84 -1.03
CA VAL A 23 0.54 -6.99 -1.18
C VAL A 23 1.96 -6.64 -0.73
N THR A 24 2.49 -5.52 -1.21
CA THR A 24 3.83 -5.04 -0.86
C THR A 24 3.87 -4.50 0.57
N ALA A 25 2.84 -3.78 1.02
CA ALA A 25 2.74 -3.29 2.38
C ALA A 25 2.81 -4.44 3.40
N ALA A 26 2.10 -5.55 3.12
CA ALA A 26 2.13 -6.75 3.96
C ALA A 26 3.49 -7.46 3.92
N MET A 27 4.14 -7.54 2.75
CA MET A 27 5.49 -8.07 2.62
C MET A 27 6.50 -7.27 3.47
N LEU A 28 6.46 -5.94 3.38
CA LEU A 28 7.32 -5.04 4.16
C LEU A 28 7.03 -5.13 5.66
N ALA A 29 5.75 -5.22 6.06
CA ALA A 29 5.37 -5.45 7.44
C ALA A 29 5.99 -6.73 7.99
N LEU A 30 5.88 -7.86 7.26
CA LEU A 30 6.50 -9.12 7.66
C LEU A 30 8.04 -9.04 7.65
N ALA A 31 8.65 -8.28 6.75
CA ALA A 31 10.09 -8.03 6.77
C ALA A 31 10.53 -7.27 8.03
N ALA A 32 9.76 -6.24 8.43
CA ALA A 32 10.01 -5.50 9.66
C ALA A 32 9.92 -6.41 10.91
N ARG A 33 8.94 -7.33 10.96
CA ARG A 33 8.85 -8.30 12.07
C ARG A 33 10.06 -9.21 12.17
N ARG A 34 10.61 -9.64 11.03
CA ARG A 34 11.85 -10.44 11.01
C ARG A 34 13.07 -9.66 11.51
N GLU A 35 13.02 -8.33 11.46
CA GLU A 35 14.02 -7.43 12.06
C GLU A 35 13.71 -7.04 13.52
N GLY A 36 12.65 -7.61 14.11
CA GLY A 36 12.29 -7.42 15.52
C GLY A 36 11.39 -6.21 15.80
N LEU A 37 10.77 -5.62 14.77
CA LEU A 37 9.75 -4.57 14.95
C LEU A 37 8.37 -5.21 15.14
N GLU A 38 7.52 -4.56 15.92
CA GLU A 38 6.08 -4.84 15.87
C GLU A 38 5.50 -4.13 14.64
N SER A 39 4.73 -4.83 13.82
CA SER A 39 4.22 -4.20 12.60
C SER A 39 2.83 -4.64 12.21
N PHE A 40 2.14 -3.72 11.54
CA PHE A 40 0.75 -3.85 11.11
C PHE A 40 0.62 -3.46 9.65
N THR A 41 -0.40 -3.98 8.99
CA THR A 41 -0.71 -3.66 7.60
C THR A 41 -2.04 -2.94 7.54
N ALA A 42 -2.07 -1.83 6.80
CA ALA A 42 -3.27 -1.11 6.43
C ALA A 42 -3.37 -0.94 4.92
N SER A 43 -4.56 -0.66 4.43
CA SER A 43 -4.81 -0.31 3.03
C SER A 43 -5.89 0.73 2.91
N ILE A 44 -5.73 1.65 1.97
CA ILE A 44 -6.88 2.34 1.40
C ILE A 44 -7.77 1.30 0.70
N VAL A 45 -9.10 1.36 0.88
CA VAL A 45 -10.03 0.47 0.17
C VAL A 45 -10.43 1.08 -1.15
N TRP A 46 -9.58 0.90 -2.16
CA TRP A 46 -9.85 1.32 -3.52
C TRP A 46 -9.37 0.25 -4.48
N GLU A 47 -10.31 -0.49 -5.05
CA GLU A 47 -10.00 -1.60 -5.93
C GLU A 47 -9.83 -1.14 -7.39
N ARG A 48 -9.03 -1.88 -8.15
CA ARG A 48 -8.85 -1.66 -9.59
C ARG A 48 -10.16 -1.98 -10.32
N PHE A 49 -10.38 -1.36 -11.48
CA PHE A 49 -11.57 -1.59 -12.30
C PHE A 49 -11.81 -3.07 -12.67
N SER A 50 -10.72 -3.84 -12.83
CA SER A 50 -10.77 -5.29 -13.08
C SER A 50 -11.33 -6.11 -11.91
N VAL A 51 -11.23 -5.60 -10.69
CA VAL A 51 -11.75 -6.22 -9.46
C VAL A 51 -13.11 -5.63 -9.10
N ASP A 52 -13.22 -4.30 -9.15
CA ASP A 52 -14.42 -3.56 -8.84
C ASP A 52 -14.78 -2.59 -9.98
N PRO A 53 -15.80 -2.91 -10.79
CA PRO A 53 -16.19 -2.06 -11.90
C PRO A 53 -16.97 -0.82 -11.44
N VAL A 54 -17.27 -0.67 -10.15
CA VAL A 54 -17.94 0.52 -9.62
C VAL A 54 -16.89 1.60 -9.35
N PRO A 55 -16.98 2.78 -10.00
CA PRO A 55 -15.98 3.83 -9.83
C PRO A 55 -15.85 4.33 -8.38
N GLY A 56 -14.62 4.73 -8.04
CA GLY A 56 -14.31 5.32 -6.74
C GLY A 56 -14.01 4.29 -5.64
N PRO A 57 -13.57 4.78 -4.47
CA PRO A 57 -13.24 3.94 -3.34
C PRO A 57 -14.47 3.26 -2.76
N ILE A 58 -14.24 2.20 -2.00
CA ILE A 58 -15.28 1.43 -1.33
C ILE A 58 -15.50 2.03 0.07
N PRO A 59 -16.71 2.55 0.38
CA PRO A 59 -17.06 3.00 1.71
C PRO A 59 -17.00 1.85 2.72
N LEU A 60 -16.64 2.15 3.96
CA LEU A 60 -16.62 1.16 5.04
C LEU A 60 -18.00 0.52 5.29
N GLU A 61 -19.07 1.26 5.01
CA GLU A 61 -20.47 0.82 5.13
C GLU A 61 -20.82 -0.32 4.16
N GLU A 62 -20.11 -0.41 3.03
CA GLU A 62 -20.29 -1.45 2.02
C GLU A 62 -19.51 -2.74 2.39
N LEU A 63 -18.64 -2.69 3.41
CA LEU A 63 -17.94 -3.86 3.90
C LEU A 63 -18.85 -4.76 4.75
N ARG A 64 -18.71 -6.07 4.57
CA ARG A 64 -19.41 -7.12 5.32
C ARG A 64 -18.38 -8.06 5.93
N GLY A 65 -18.49 -8.28 7.24
CA GLY A 65 -17.51 -9.06 8.01
C GLY A 65 -16.32 -8.24 8.54
N ALA A 66 -16.27 -6.93 8.24
CA ALA A 66 -15.30 -6.01 8.82
C ALA A 66 -15.71 -5.57 10.23
N GLU A 67 -14.74 -5.44 11.11
CA GLU A 67 -14.90 -4.93 12.48
C GLU A 67 -14.53 -3.45 12.47
N ARG A 68 -15.48 -2.55 12.76
CA ARG A 68 -15.16 -1.11 12.84
C ARG A 68 -14.22 -0.86 14.01
N VAL A 69 -13.11 -0.18 13.71
CA VAL A 69 -12.13 0.28 14.70
C VAL A 69 -12.48 1.70 15.14
N GLY A 70 -12.85 2.53 14.16
CA GLY A 70 -13.32 3.90 14.39
C GLY A 70 -14.32 4.34 13.32
N GLU A 71 -14.47 5.65 13.18
CA GLU A 71 -15.35 6.25 12.19
C GLU A 71 -14.76 6.12 10.78
N PHE A 72 -13.43 6.18 10.67
CA PHE A 72 -12.70 6.21 9.40
C PHE A 72 -11.82 4.97 9.16
N SER A 73 -11.89 3.98 10.05
CA SER A 73 -11.09 2.77 9.97
C SER A 73 -11.83 1.51 10.42
N ALA A 74 -11.42 0.38 9.84
CA ALA A 74 -11.92 -0.95 10.20
C ALA A 74 -10.81 -2.00 10.12
N ALA A 75 -11.00 -3.12 10.80
CA ALA A 75 -10.20 -4.31 10.63
C ALA A 75 -10.94 -5.31 9.73
N VAL A 76 -10.25 -5.83 8.71
CA VAL A 76 -10.75 -6.85 7.81
C VAL A 76 -10.02 -8.17 8.04
N ASN A 77 -10.72 -9.26 7.79
CA ASN A 77 -10.20 -10.62 7.83
C ASN A 77 -10.40 -11.28 6.46
N GLY A 78 -9.97 -12.55 6.35
CA GLY A 78 -10.10 -13.31 5.11
C GLY A 78 -11.53 -13.38 4.57
N ASP A 79 -12.54 -13.39 5.44
CA ASP A 79 -13.95 -13.55 5.04
C ASP A 79 -14.65 -12.23 4.71
N THR A 80 -13.96 -11.11 4.89
CA THR A 80 -14.50 -9.79 4.58
C THR A 80 -14.70 -9.62 3.08
N VAL A 81 -15.85 -9.07 2.70
CA VAL A 81 -16.17 -8.70 1.31
C VAL A 81 -16.79 -7.32 1.26
N ALA A 82 -16.67 -6.63 0.13
CA ALA A 82 -17.51 -5.46 -0.13
C ALA A 82 -18.75 -5.89 -0.91
N VAL A 83 -19.90 -5.26 -0.62
CA VAL A 83 -21.14 -5.45 -1.37
C VAL A 83 -21.51 -4.14 -2.04
N ARG A 84 -21.18 -4.01 -3.33
CA ARG A 84 -21.40 -2.80 -4.12
C ARG A 84 -22.38 -3.07 -5.24
N ARG A 85 -23.46 -2.27 -5.33
CA ARG A 85 -24.51 -2.42 -6.36
C ARG A 85 -24.99 -3.87 -6.54
N GLY A 86 -25.15 -4.59 -5.43
CA GLY A 86 -25.59 -5.99 -5.41
C GLY A 86 -24.52 -7.03 -5.78
N ARG A 87 -23.28 -6.63 -6.05
CA ARG A 87 -22.15 -7.53 -6.35
C ARG A 87 -21.25 -7.68 -5.15
N ARG A 88 -20.74 -8.89 -4.94
CA ARG A 88 -19.70 -9.18 -3.95
C ARG A 88 -18.34 -8.93 -4.59
N ILE A 89 -17.55 -8.05 -3.99
CA ILE A 89 -16.20 -7.71 -4.43
C ILE A 89 -15.21 -8.29 -3.42
N ALA A 90 -14.25 -9.06 -3.92
CA ALA A 90 -13.15 -9.60 -3.13
C ALA A 90 -12.03 -8.55 -3.04
N ILE A 91 -12.07 -7.74 -1.99
CA ILE A 91 -11.10 -6.66 -1.77
C ILE A 91 -9.71 -7.22 -1.49
N GLN A 92 -8.65 -6.56 -1.98
CA GLN A 92 -7.30 -7.07 -1.84
C GLN A 92 -6.85 -7.15 -0.39
N ALA A 93 -7.26 -6.21 0.46
CA ALA A 93 -6.97 -6.26 1.90
C ALA A 93 -7.47 -7.56 2.56
N ALA A 94 -8.66 -8.04 2.19
CA ALA A 94 -9.20 -9.31 2.67
C ALA A 94 -8.47 -10.52 2.07
N ASN A 95 -8.05 -10.43 0.81
CA ASN A 95 -7.24 -11.48 0.18
C ASN A 95 -5.85 -11.62 0.84
N VAL A 96 -5.21 -10.50 1.19
CA VAL A 96 -3.96 -10.49 1.99
C VAL A 96 -4.22 -11.07 3.38
N ALA A 97 -5.28 -10.64 4.06
CA ALA A 97 -5.66 -11.16 5.37
C ALA A 97 -5.86 -12.68 5.33
N ARG A 98 -6.52 -13.20 4.29
CA ARG A 98 -6.68 -14.64 4.05
C ARG A 98 -5.34 -15.34 3.85
N ALA A 99 -4.47 -14.79 3.01
CA ALA A 99 -3.18 -15.40 2.68
C ALA A 99 -2.24 -15.52 3.89
N LEU A 100 -2.32 -14.54 4.80
CA LEU A 100 -1.47 -14.47 5.99
C LEU A 100 -2.14 -15.02 7.24
N ASN A 101 -3.45 -15.27 7.22
CA ASN A 101 -4.26 -15.59 8.39
C ASN A 101 -4.10 -14.53 9.51
N GLU A 102 -4.10 -13.26 9.11
CA GLU A 102 -3.93 -12.10 9.99
C GLU A 102 -4.94 -11.02 9.64
N LYS A 103 -5.31 -10.18 10.61
CA LYS A 103 -6.14 -8.99 10.32
C LYS A 103 -5.32 -7.99 9.50
N VAL A 104 -5.99 -7.35 8.55
CA VAL A 104 -5.47 -6.17 7.83
C VAL A 104 -6.39 -5.01 8.17
N TYR A 105 -5.82 -3.84 8.45
CA TYR A 105 -6.61 -2.64 8.68
C TYR A 105 -6.96 -1.96 7.37
N VAL A 106 -8.05 -1.20 7.37
CA VAL A 106 -8.46 -0.41 6.23
C VAL A 106 -8.88 0.99 6.65
N VAL A 107 -8.67 1.95 5.76
CA VAL A 107 -9.01 3.37 5.98
C VAL A 107 -9.93 3.88 4.88
N ASP A 108 -10.83 4.80 5.26
CA ASP A 108 -11.89 5.31 4.39
C ASP A 108 -11.39 6.39 3.41
N ALA A 109 -11.11 5.99 2.17
CA ALA A 109 -10.83 6.94 1.08
C ALA A 109 -12.07 7.59 0.47
N TYR A 110 -13.29 7.12 0.78
CA TYR A 110 -14.53 7.74 0.28
C TYR A 110 -14.70 9.17 0.80
N ARG A 111 -14.11 9.47 1.96
CA ARG A 111 -14.06 10.81 2.56
C ARG A 111 -12.78 11.58 2.20
N GLY A 112 -12.09 11.15 1.13
CA GLY A 112 -10.88 11.76 0.59
C GLY A 112 -9.66 11.68 1.52
N ALA A 113 -8.62 12.45 1.21
CA ALA A 113 -7.36 12.48 1.98
C ALA A 113 -7.55 12.77 3.48
N ARG A 114 -8.55 13.60 3.84
CA ARG A 114 -8.88 13.86 5.25
C ARG A 114 -9.46 12.62 5.95
N GLY A 115 -10.31 11.86 5.27
CA GLY A 115 -10.84 10.60 5.78
C GLY A 115 -9.74 9.59 6.04
N ILE A 116 -8.84 9.43 5.07
CA ILE A 116 -7.67 8.57 5.20
C ILE A 116 -6.81 9.00 6.39
N ALA A 117 -6.50 10.29 6.52
CA ALA A 117 -5.67 10.82 7.61
C ALA A 117 -6.32 10.59 9.00
N GLN A 118 -7.64 10.75 9.12
CA GLN A 118 -8.35 10.45 10.36
C GLN A 118 -8.36 8.95 10.66
N GLY A 119 -8.55 8.10 9.65
CA GLY A 119 -8.43 6.65 9.80
C GLY A 119 -7.03 6.23 10.23
N LEU A 120 -5.98 6.84 9.68
CA LEU A 120 -4.60 6.61 10.13
C LEU A 120 -4.39 7.05 11.57
N ARG A 121 -4.95 8.18 12.00
CA ARG A 121 -4.92 8.58 13.43
C ARG A 121 -5.59 7.55 14.33
N GLU A 122 -6.79 7.06 13.97
CA GLU A 122 -7.49 6.03 14.73
C GLU A 122 -6.65 4.75 14.87
N LEU A 123 -5.96 4.34 13.80
CA LEU A 123 -5.06 3.19 13.82
C LEU A 123 -3.80 3.46 14.64
N VAL A 124 -3.25 4.68 14.59
CA VAL A 124 -2.12 5.09 15.43
C VAL A 124 -2.48 4.98 16.91
N GLU A 125 -3.63 5.50 17.31
CA GLU A 125 -4.13 5.44 18.69
C GLU A 125 -4.44 4.00 19.13
N LEU A 126 -5.14 3.22 18.30
CA LEU A 126 -5.50 1.83 18.60
C LEU A 126 -4.25 0.96 18.79
N LEU A 127 -3.32 1.05 17.84
CA LEU A 127 -2.18 0.14 17.76
C LEU A 127 -1.01 0.65 18.59
N GLY A 128 -1.00 1.93 18.98
CA GLY A 128 0.13 2.58 19.64
C GLY A 128 1.39 2.52 18.78
N VAL A 129 1.25 2.73 17.47
CA VAL A 129 2.39 2.79 16.54
C VAL A 129 3.10 4.14 16.65
N ASP A 130 4.41 4.11 16.50
CA ASP A 130 5.30 5.27 16.53
C ASP A 130 5.79 5.66 15.11
N ALA A 131 5.41 4.90 14.08
CA ALA A 131 5.64 5.25 12.68
C ALA A 131 4.54 4.78 11.73
N VAL A 132 4.30 5.58 10.68
CA VAL A 132 3.47 5.24 9.52
C VAL A 132 4.34 5.26 8.27
N VAL A 133 4.36 4.12 7.57
CA VAL A 133 5.04 3.95 6.28
C VAL A 133 3.99 3.84 5.19
N GLY A 134 3.83 4.89 4.39
CA GLY A 134 3.07 4.82 3.13
C GLY A 134 3.81 3.97 2.12
N VAL A 135 3.13 3.02 1.48
CA VAL A 135 3.70 2.08 0.54
C VAL A 135 3.00 2.21 -0.80
N ASP A 136 3.81 2.50 -1.82
CA ASP A 136 3.41 2.59 -3.21
C ASP A 136 4.23 1.59 -4.05
N VAL A 137 3.61 1.01 -5.08
CA VAL A 137 4.26 0.08 -6.02
C VAL A 137 4.19 0.65 -7.43
N GLY A 138 5.35 1.04 -7.96
CA GLY A 138 5.46 1.69 -9.26
C GLY A 138 6.14 3.06 -9.17
N GLY A 139 5.86 3.83 -8.12
CA GLY A 139 6.50 5.13 -7.91
C GLY A 139 5.79 6.28 -8.59
N ASP A 140 4.56 6.10 -9.06
CA ASP A 140 3.71 7.18 -9.55
C ASP A 140 3.26 8.13 -8.43
N VAL A 141 3.33 7.70 -7.16
CA VAL A 141 3.13 8.57 -5.98
C VAL A 141 4.06 9.80 -5.93
N VAL A 142 5.23 9.76 -6.57
CA VAL A 142 6.17 10.91 -6.62
C VAL A 142 6.04 11.74 -7.90
N ALA A 143 5.04 11.45 -8.72
CA ALA A 143 4.64 12.28 -9.84
C ALA A 143 4.22 13.69 -9.38
N LEU A 144 4.21 14.62 -10.32
CA LEU A 144 3.77 16.00 -10.12
C LEU A 144 2.31 16.21 -10.50
N GLY A 145 1.69 15.22 -11.17
CA GLY A 145 0.28 15.23 -11.54
C GLY A 145 0.00 15.83 -12.92
N TYR A 146 1.04 16.20 -13.68
CA TYR A 146 0.92 16.77 -15.02
C TYR A 146 1.56 15.89 -16.10
N GLU A 147 2.15 14.76 -15.73
CA GLU A 147 2.74 13.79 -16.62
C GLU A 147 1.66 13.19 -17.54
N GLU A 148 1.89 13.16 -18.85
CA GLU A 148 0.92 12.67 -19.84
C GLU A 148 0.62 11.17 -19.69
N GLU A 149 1.61 10.40 -19.21
CA GLU A 149 1.55 8.96 -19.05
C GLU A 149 0.93 8.53 -17.70
N LEU A 150 0.54 9.47 -16.84
CA LEU A 150 0.00 9.19 -15.51
C LEU A 150 -1.50 8.91 -15.57
N TRP A 151 -1.92 7.68 -15.25
CA TRP A 151 -3.28 7.19 -15.45
C TRP A 151 -4.11 7.16 -14.17
N SER A 152 -3.53 6.80 -13.03
CA SER A 152 -4.30 6.58 -11.79
C SER A 152 -3.85 7.36 -10.54
N PRO A 153 -3.44 8.64 -10.65
CA PRO A 153 -2.71 9.34 -9.59
C PRO A 153 -3.53 9.69 -8.34
N LEU A 154 -4.85 9.54 -8.40
CA LEU A 154 -5.74 10.09 -7.38
C LEU A 154 -5.58 9.36 -6.04
N ALA A 155 -5.52 8.03 -6.05
CA ALA A 155 -5.35 7.24 -4.83
C ALA A 155 -4.02 7.59 -4.16
N ASP A 156 -2.95 7.56 -4.93
CA ASP A 156 -1.56 7.81 -4.52
C ASP A 156 -1.39 9.21 -3.94
N SER A 157 -1.90 10.22 -4.64
CA SER A 157 -1.86 11.61 -4.18
C SER A 157 -2.62 11.80 -2.87
N MET A 158 -3.79 11.18 -2.72
CA MET A 158 -4.57 11.27 -1.48
C MET A 158 -3.92 10.50 -0.34
N GLY A 159 -3.37 9.31 -0.61
CA GLY A 159 -2.68 8.51 0.37
C GLY A 159 -1.40 9.18 0.86
N LEU A 160 -0.59 9.74 -0.05
CA LEU A 160 0.59 10.53 0.30
C LEU A 160 0.22 11.75 1.14
N ALA A 161 -0.78 12.53 0.71
CA ALA A 161 -1.26 13.67 1.46
C ALA A 161 -1.76 13.27 2.85
N ALA A 162 -2.48 12.16 2.96
CA ALA A 162 -3.00 11.65 4.22
C ALA A 162 -1.91 11.20 5.18
N VAL A 163 -0.89 10.46 4.70
CA VAL A 163 0.27 10.08 5.51
C VAL A 163 0.99 11.32 6.02
N ALA A 164 1.29 12.28 5.13
CA ALA A 164 1.96 13.53 5.51
C ALA A 164 1.16 14.33 6.55
N THR A 165 -0.16 14.41 6.38
CA THR A 165 -1.06 15.21 7.23
C THR A 165 -1.74 14.43 8.36
N THR A 166 -1.34 13.18 8.60
CA THR A 166 -1.92 12.35 9.67
C THR A 166 -1.82 13.11 11.01
N PRO A 167 -2.95 13.40 11.68
CA PRO A 167 -3.00 14.23 12.88
C PRO A 167 -2.62 13.44 14.13
N ALA A 168 -1.37 12.97 14.17
CA ALA A 168 -0.76 12.35 15.33
C ALA A 168 0.62 12.98 15.55
N GLU A 169 0.88 13.40 16.79
CA GLU A 169 2.15 14.00 17.17
C GLU A 169 3.18 12.91 17.49
N GLY A 170 4.46 13.20 17.24
CA GLY A 170 5.56 12.31 17.62
C GLY A 170 5.68 11.01 16.82
N ILE A 171 4.92 10.84 15.73
CA ILE A 171 5.06 9.69 14.84
C ILE A 171 5.99 10.00 13.65
N GLU A 172 6.84 9.04 13.30
CA GLU A 172 7.62 9.10 12.07
C GLU A 172 6.73 8.81 10.85
N LYS A 173 6.94 9.54 9.76
CA LYS A 173 6.19 9.43 8.52
C LYS A 173 7.15 9.17 7.38
N VAL A 174 7.04 8.01 6.75
CA VAL A 174 7.96 7.57 5.69
C VAL A 174 7.15 7.15 4.48
N LEU A 175 7.69 7.42 3.29
CA LEU A 175 7.18 6.87 2.04
C LEU A 175 8.16 5.80 1.55
N ALA A 176 7.65 4.61 1.26
CA ALA A 176 8.36 3.52 0.63
C ALA A 176 7.83 3.34 -0.79
N ILE A 177 8.71 3.53 -1.77
CA ILE A 177 8.43 3.27 -3.18
C ILE A 177 9.04 1.93 -3.53
N HIS A 178 8.20 1.00 -3.98
CA HIS A 178 8.62 -0.32 -4.39
C HIS A 178 8.57 -0.46 -5.90
N SER A 179 9.62 -1.04 -6.48
CA SER A 179 9.73 -1.33 -7.92
C SER A 179 9.33 -0.19 -8.86
N PRO A 180 10.17 0.87 -8.94
CA PRO A 180 9.99 1.97 -9.88
C PRO A 180 9.64 1.51 -11.30
N GLY A 181 8.50 1.97 -11.82
CA GLY A 181 7.94 1.69 -13.14
C GLY A 181 7.21 0.35 -13.33
N ALA A 182 7.05 -0.46 -12.27
CA ALA A 182 6.40 -1.77 -12.38
C ALA A 182 4.86 -1.70 -12.57
N ASP A 183 4.26 -0.53 -12.33
CA ASP A 183 2.84 -0.26 -12.57
C ASP A 183 2.50 0.07 -14.03
N GLY A 184 3.53 0.28 -14.86
CA GLY A 184 3.44 0.65 -16.27
C GLY A 184 3.00 2.09 -16.53
N GLU A 185 2.95 2.96 -15.51
CA GLU A 185 2.49 4.35 -15.69
C GLU A 185 3.65 5.29 -16.01
N LEU A 186 4.74 5.22 -15.24
CA LEU A 186 5.89 6.10 -15.41
C LEU A 186 7.16 5.31 -15.71
N PRO A 187 8.06 5.82 -16.59
CA PRO A 187 9.35 5.20 -16.83
C PRO A 187 10.18 5.08 -15.54
N PRO A 188 10.89 3.96 -15.30
CA PRO A 188 11.74 3.80 -14.12
C PRO A 188 12.75 4.95 -13.94
N GLU A 189 13.33 5.46 -15.04
CA GLU A 189 14.26 6.58 -15.01
C GLU A 189 13.60 7.90 -14.57
N TYR A 190 12.33 8.09 -14.89
CA TYR A 190 11.56 9.25 -14.41
C TYR A 190 11.39 9.16 -12.90
N VAL A 191 10.88 8.04 -12.39
CA VAL A 191 10.70 7.81 -10.95
C VAL A 191 12.02 7.99 -10.20
N LEU A 192 13.13 7.44 -10.72
CA LEU A 192 14.45 7.60 -10.10
C LEU A 192 14.94 9.06 -10.09
N ARG A 193 14.63 9.86 -11.12
CA ARG A 193 14.91 11.32 -11.10
C ARG A 193 14.08 12.06 -10.04
N ARG A 194 12.83 11.65 -9.82
CA ARG A 194 12.00 12.18 -8.72
C ARG A 194 12.61 11.85 -7.37
N VAL A 195 13.02 10.59 -7.16
CA VAL A 195 13.74 10.15 -5.96
C VAL A 195 15.05 10.92 -5.77
N ALA A 196 15.81 11.17 -6.84
CA ALA A 196 17.03 11.98 -6.77
C ALA A 196 16.75 13.42 -6.32
N SER A 197 15.63 14.01 -6.77
CA SER A 197 15.21 15.35 -6.34
C SER A 197 14.85 15.38 -4.84
N ILE A 198 14.20 14.34 -4.34
CA ILE A 198 13.91 14.15 -2.90
C ILE A 198 15.20 13.94 -2.11
N ALA A 199 16.16 13.18 -2.66
CA ALA A 199 17.46 12.98 -2.04
C ALA A 199 18.27 14.28 -1.94
N ALA A 200 18.21 15.15 -2.95
CA ALA A 200 18.91 16.43 -2.97
C ALA A 200 18.48 17.39 -1.84
N ILE A 201 17.27 17.23 -1.32
CA ILE A 201 16.76 17.97 -0.15
C ILE A 201 16.88 17.18 1.17
N GLY A 202 17.61 16.07 1.17
CA GLY A 202 17.83 15.23 2.36
C GLY A 202 16.67 14.31 2.74
N GLY A 203 15.68 14.13 1.85
CA GLY A 203 14.49 13.32 2.14
C GLY A 203 14.68 11.81 1.97
N LEU A 204 15.74 11.37 1.29
CA LEU A 204 16.00 9.95 1.08
C LEU A 204 16.56 9.31 2.36
N ARG A 205 15.79 8.40 2.96
CA ARG A 205 16.18 7.66 4.17
C ARG A 205 17.06 6.44 3.89
N GLY A 206 16.93 5.83 2.70
CA GLY A 206 17.69 4.64 2.31
C GLY A 206 17.03 3.87 1.18
N ALA A 207 17.63 2.75 0.78
CA ALA A 207 17.12 1.86 -0.27
C ALA A 207 17.38 0.40 0.09
N ARG A 208 16.37 -0.46 0.01
CA ARG A 208 16.44 -1.87 0.43
C ARG A 208 16.21 -2.81 -0.75
N GLY A 209 17.10 -3.79 -0.93
CA GLY A 209 16.89 -4.90 -1.85
C GLY A 209 15.89 -5.93 -1.30
N ILE A 210 15.18 -6.63 -2.20
CA ILE A 210 14.28 -7.72 -1.84
C ILE A 210 15.07 -9.01 -1.52
N THR A 211 14.58 -9.81 -0.58
CA THR A 211 15.23 -11.05 -0.12
C THR A 211 14.46 -12.29 -0.55
N LEU A 212 15.09 -13.47 -0.50
CA LEU A 212 14.41 -14.76 -0.71
C LEU A 212 13.18 -14.95 0.19
N GLN A 213 13.24 -14.46 1.43
CA GLN A 213 12.13 -14.54 2.37
C GLN A 213 10.95 -13.64 1.95
N ASP A 214 11.24 -12.45 1.41
CA ASP A 214 10.21 -11.55 0.89
C ASP A 214 9.49 -12.18 -0.32
N ILE A 215 10.25 -12.83 -1.20
CA ILE A 215 9.71 -13.54 -2.37
C ILE A 215 8.76 -14.65 -1.95
N GLY A 216 9.14 -15.47 -0.96
CA GLY A 216 8.25 -16.51 -0.42
C GLY A 216 6.96 -15.95 0.21
N VAL A 217 6.99 -14.71 0.72
CA VAL A 217 5.80 -14.00 1.21
C VAL A 217 4.94 -13.51 0.05
N LEU A 218 5.54 -12.85 -0.94
CA LEU A 218 4.83 -12.39 -2.14
C LEU A 218 4.14 -13.54 -2.87
N GLU A 219 4.83 -14.65 -3.07
CA GLU A 219 4.25 -15.87 -3.68
C GLU A 219 3.03 -16.38 -2.92
N ARG A 220 3.06 -16.32 -1.59
CA ARG A 220 1.94 -16.76 -0.75
C ARG A 220 0.75 -15.82 -0.89
N ILE A 221 0.99 -14.50 -0.85
CA ILE A 221 -0.06 -13.48 -0.93
C ILE A 221 -0.70 -13.48 -2.32
N LEU A 222 0.09 -13.54 -3.39
CA LEU A 222 -0.37 -13.50 -4.78
C LEU A 222 -1.13 -14.74 -5.23
N ARG A 223 -1.23 -15.80 -4.40
CA ARG A 223 -2.18 -16.89 -4.62
C ARG A 223 -3.63 -16.49 -4.35
N TYR A 224 -3.85 -15.42 -3.58
CA TYR A 224 -5.15 -14.94 -3.16
C TYR A 224 -5.43 -13.52 -3.63
N ALA A 225 -4.44 -12.64 -3.53
CA ALA A 225 -4.55 -11.23 -3.92
C ALA A 225 -4.07 -11.02 -5.36
N HIS A 226 -4.66 -10.03 -6.03
CA HIS A 226 -4.34 -9.64 -7.39
C HIS A 226 -3.52 -8.35 -7.41
N SER A 227 -2.31 -8.42 -7.94
CA SER A 227 -1.45 -7.26 -8.19
C SER A 227 -0.45 -7.59 -9.28
N GLU A 228 -0.64 -7.01 -10.47
CA GLU A 228 0.30 -7.15 -11.58
C GLU A 228 1.64 -6.49 -11.23
N ALA A 229 1.58 -5.28 -10.67
CA ALA A 229 2.78 -4.50 -10.32
C ALA A 229 3.62 -5.19 -9.24
N SER A 230 2.99 -5.89 -8.28
CA SER A 230 3.70 -6.69 -7.25
C SER A 230 4.13 -8.09 -7.72
N ARG A 231 3.70 -8.52 -8.92
CA ARG A 231 4.11 -9.79 -9.52
C ARG A 231 5.39 -9.64 -10.34
N VAL A 232 5.64 -8.48 -10.94
CA VAL A 232 6.87 -8.18 -11.71
C VAL A 232 8.13 -8.51 -10.91
N GLN A 233 8.11 -8.32 -9.59
CA GLN A 233 9.22 -8.59 -8.67
C GLN A 233 9.52 -10.08 -8.55
N LEU A 234 8.49 -10.94 -8.57
CA LEU A 234 8.71 -12.37 -8.59
C LEU A 234 9.45 -12.78 -9.88
N GLU A 235 9.07 -12.15 -10.99
CA GLU A 235 9.66 -12.43 -12.30
C GLU A 235 11.10 -11.92 -12.36
N VAL A 236 11.34 -10.67 -11.97
CA VAL A 236 12.68 -10.06 -11.92
C VAL A 236 13.60 -10.80 -10.96
N PHE A 237 13.11 -11.17 -9.77
CA PHE A 237 13.92 -11.91 -8.79
C PHE A 237 14.34 -13.29 -9.29
N ARG A 238 13.53 -13.90 -10.16
CA ARG A 238 13.83 -15.19 -10.81
C ARG A 238 14.67 -15.05 -12.09
N GLY A 239 15.20 -13.85 -12.36
CA GLY A 239 16.06 -13.56 -13.51
C GLY A 239 15.32 -13.02 -14.73
N GLY A 240 14.04 -12.64 -14.60
CA GLY A 240 13.32 -11.90 -15.62
C GLY A 240 13.93 -10.51 -15.85
N PHE A 241 13.98 -10.07 -17.11
CA PHE A 241 14.51 -8.77 -17.49
C PHE A 241 13.88 -8.32 -18.81
N GLY A 242 13.66 -7.01 -18.96
CA GLY A 242 13.05 -6.40 -20.14
C GLY A 242 11.64 -5.87 -19.87
N GLU A 243 10.89 -5.67 -20.95
CA GLU A 243 9.52 -5.16 -20.90
C GLU A 243 8.51 -6.30 -20.76
N ALA A 244 7.44 -6.05 -20.00
CA ALA A 244 6.33 -6.97 -19.84
C ALA A 244 5.02 -6.20 -20.03
N LEU A 245 4.10 -6.78 -20.80
CA LEU A 245 2.76 -6.23 -20.97
C LEU A 245 1.93 -6.55 -19.74
N ILE A 246 1.26 -5.54 -19.20
CA ILE A 246 0.30 -5.68 -18.12
C ILE A 246 -1.05 -5.14 -18.58
N ARG A 247 -2.15 -5.63 -17.99
CA ARG A 247 -3.52 -5.12 -18.23
C ARG A 247 -3.98 -5.12 -19.70
N GLY A 248 -3.39 -5.97 -20.55
CA GLY A 248 -3.80 -6.19 -21.93
C GLY A 248 -3.03 -5.41 -23.00
N GLY A 249 -1.98 -4.68 -22.62
CA GLY A 249 -1.10 -3.95 -23.53
C GLY A 249 -0.40 -2.83 -22.79
#